data_AF-A0A2E3F5I4-F1
#
_entry.id   AF-A0A2E3F5I4-F1
#
_cell.length_a   1.000
_cell.length_b   1.000
_cell.length_c   1.000
_cell.angle_alpha   90.00
_cell.angle_beta   90.00
_cell.angle_gamma   90.00
#
_symmetry.space_group_name_H-M   'P 1'
#
loop_
_entity.id
_entity.type
_entity.pdbx_description
1 polymer ?
#
loop_
_entity_poly.entity_id
_entity_poly.type
_entity_poly.pdbx_seq_one_letter_code
_entity_poly.pdbx_strand_id
1 'polypeptide(L)'
;MKILYRLGFYLGGFSIGLILLAFFIKGSGVELPSCDYLPNARLLKTIRNNGYALSPQAEKQLQELALDTSDLNTVFLEGDVDFKNSEPRKEPCGTYIIKSQETMPTPLVAEVKRCDETFEVLSVAKK
;
A
#
# COMPACT_ATOMS: atom_id res chain seq x y z
N MET A 1 31.74 42.01 -6.04
CA MET A 1 31.16 41.11 -7.07
C MET A 1 29.64 41.09 -6.90
N LYS A 2 28.86 41.36 -7.95
CA LYS A 2 27.40 41.49 -7.86
C LYS A 2 26.76 40.11 -7.61
N ILE A 3 26.01 39.99 -6.50
CA ILE A 3 25.31 38.77 -6.03
C ILE A 3 24.41 38.13 -7.11
N LEU A 4 23.84 38.96 -7.99
CA LEU A 4 23.04 38.55 -9.14
C LEU A 4 23.75 37.55 -10.07
N TYR A 5 25.05 37.73 -10.31
CA TYR A 5 25.78 36.78 -11.16
C TYR A 5 25.95 35.43 -10.48
N ARG A 6 26.20 35.41 -9.17
CA ARG A 6 26.28 34.17 -8.40
C ARG A 6 24.96 33.42 -8.44
N LEU A 7 23.84 34.12 -8.23
CA LEU A 7 22.50 33.52 -8.31
C LEU A 7 22.22 32.95 -9.70
N GLY A 8 22.59 33.67 -10.77
CA GLY A 8 22.47 33.19 -12.15
C GLY A 8 23.24 31.90 -12.42
N PHE A 9 24.48 31.78 -11.94
CA PHE A 9 25.27 30.55 -12.06
C PHE A 9 24.65 29.37 -11.29
N TYR A 10 24.15 29.60 -10.08
CA TYR A 10 23.47 28.54 -9.31
C TYR A 10 22.16 28.09 -9.95
N LEU A 11 21.34 29.03 -10.42
CA LEU A 11 20.07 28.71 -11.09
C LEU A 11 20.28 28.06 -12.45
N GLY A 12 21.33 28.44 -13.18
CA GLY A 12 21.72 27.81 -14.44
C GLY A 12 22.11 26.34 -14.23
N GLY A 13 23.00 26.07 -13.27
CA GLY A 13 23.37 24.70 -12.90
C GLY A 13 22.18 23.88 -12.40
N PHE A 14 21.32 24.48 -11.56
CA PHE A 14 20.09 23.84 -11.06
C PHE A 14 19.12 23.49 -12.21
N SER A 15 18.94 24.39 -13.17
CA SER A 15 18.06 24.16 -14.33
C SER A 15 18.56 23.01 -15.22
N ILE A 16 19.88 22.95 -15.45
CA ILE A 16 20.51 21.83 -16.17
C ILE A 16 20.31 20.51 -15.38
N GLY A 17 20.45 20.55 -14.06
CA GLY A 17 20.15 19.42 -13.18
C GLY A 17 18.71 18.92 -13.29
N LEU A 18 17.73 19.84 -13.33
CA LEU A 18 16.31 19.49 -13.52
C LEU A 18 16.04 18.84 -14.87
N ILE A 19 16.68 19.31 -15.95
CA ILE A 19 16.56 18.72 -17.28
C ILE A 19 17.06 17.28 -17.27
N LEU A 20 18.26 17.04 -16.73
CA LEU A 20 18.83 15.69 -16.62
C LEU A 20 17.95 14.78 -15.75
N LEU A 21 17.47 15.28 -14.61
CA LEU A 21 16.55 14.55 -13.74
C LEU A 21 15.28 14.13 -14.49
N ALA A 22 14.69 15.03 -15.29
CA ALA A 22 13.49 14.73 -16.07
C ALA A 22 13.72 13.60 -17.09
N PHE A 23 14.91 13.52 -17.71
CA PHE A 23 15.25 12.41 -18.61
C PHE A 23 15.33 11.07 -17.88
N PHE A 24 15.92 11.03 -16.68
CA PHE A 24 15.95 9.81 -15.87
C PHE A 24 14.55 9.37 -15.45
N ILE A 25 13.68 10.29 -15.02
CA ILE A 25 12.31 9.94 -14.60
C ILE A 25 11.49 9.45 -15.81
N LYS A 26 11.56 10.14 -16.94
CA LYS A 26 10.78 9.82 -18.14
C LYS A 26 11.22 8.52 -18.83
N GLY A 27 12.51 8.17 -18.76
CA GLY A 27 13.05 6.94 -19.35
C GLY A 27 12.82 5.68 -18.51
N SER A 28 12.49 5.82 -17.22
CA SER A 28 12.46 4.70 -16.27
C SER A 28 11.07 4.10 -16.06
N GLY A 29 10.02 4.60 -16.72
CA GLY A 29 8.63 4.19 -16.45
C GLY A 29 8.19 4.50 -15.00
N VAL A 30 8.89 5.43 -14.35
CA VAL A 30 8.59 5.85 -12.98
C VAL A 30 7.38 6.78 -13.05
N GLU A 31 6.19 6.19 -13.03
CA GLU A 31 5.07 6.80 -12.30
C GLU A 31 5.60 7.18 -10.91
N LEU A 32 5.21 8.32 -10.33
CA LEU A 32 5.67 8.73 -8.99
C LEU A 32 5.71 7.47 -8.14
N PRO A 33 6.91 7.02 -7.68
CA PRO A 33 7.03 5.71 -7.04
C PRO A 33 5.94 5.71 -5.99
N SER A 34 5.02 4.74 -6.08
CA SER A 34 3.91 4.64 -5.12
C SER A 34 4.53 4.92 -3.77
N CYS A 35 4.07 5.97 -3.08
CA CYS A 35 4.75 6.48 -1.89
C CYS A 35 4.59 5.43 -0.78
N ASP A 36 5.34 4.35 -0.88
CA ASP A 36 5.36 3.15 -0.03
C ASP A 36 5.93 3.48 1.36
N TYR A 37 6.29 4.75 1.56
CA TYR A 37 6.65 5.30 2.85
C TYR A 37 5.42 5.52 3.74
N LEU A 38 4.24 5.78 3.17
CA LEU A 38 3.04 5.99 3.96
C LEU A 38 2.62 4.69 4.66
N PRO A 39 2.13 4.76 5.92
CA PRO A 39 1.78 3.57 6.70
C PRO A 39 0.85 2.59 5.99
N ASN A 40 -0.15 3.10 5.25
CA ASN A 40 -1.07 2.29 4.46
C ASN A 40 -0.32 1.47 3.40
N ALA A 41 0.35 2.15 2.46
CA ALA A 41 1.08 1.52 1.36
C ALA A 41 2.18 0.56 1.87
N ARG A 42 2.88 0.92 2.96
CA ARG A 42 3.88 0.07 3.59
C ARG A 42 3.27 -1.25 4.07
N LEU A 43 2.16 -1.21 4.80
CA LEU A 43 1.53 -2.42 5.34
C LEU A 43 1.06 -3.33 4.21
N LEU A 44 0.32 -2.77 3.25
CA LEU A 44 -0.21 -3.50 2.10
C LEU A 44 0.92 -4.16 1.29
N LYS A 45 2.00 -3.43 1.01
CA LYS A 45 3.19 -3.98 0.35
C LYS A 45 3.84 -5.10 1.16
N THR A 46 3.90 -4.96 2.49
CA THR A 46 4.48 -5.99 3.37
C THR A 46 3.66 -7.29 3.31
N ILE A 47 2.32 -7.18 3.33
CA ILE A 47 1.41 -8.34 3.17
C ILE A 47 1.65 -9.03 1.82
N ARG A 48 1.73 -8.25 0.73
CA ARG A 48 1.96 -8.80 -0.61
C ARG A 48 3.33 -9.49 -0.75
N ASN A 49 4.37 -8.93 -0.12
CA ASN A 49 5.73 -9.46 -0.21
C ASN A 49 5.91 -10.73 0.63
N ASN A 50 5.36 -10.77 1.84
CA ASN A 50 5.50 -11.91 2.75
C ASN A 50 4.46 -13.02 2.47
N GLY A 51 3.39 -12.68 1.75
CA GLY A 51 2.22 -13.55 1.61
C GLY A 51 1.36 -13.56 2.88
N TYR A 52 0.25 -14.29 2.79
CA TYR A 52 -0.72 -14.45 3.87
C TYR A 52 -1.32 -15.86 3.85
N ALA A 53 -1.68 -16.34 5.03
CA ALA A 53 -2.51 -17.54 5.20
C ALA A 53 -3.99 -17.15 5.31
N LEU A 54 -4.88 -18.06 4.95
CA LEU A 54 -6.32 -17.91 5.17
C LEU A 54 -6.74 -18.74 6.38
N SER A 55 -7.52 -18.14 7.28
CA SER A 55 -8.17 -18.90 8.33
C SER A 55 -9.30 -19.76 7.73
N PRO A 56 -9.70 -20.87 8.38
CA PRO A 56 -10.84 -21.68 7.93
C PRO A 56 -12.16 -20.89 7.83
N GLN A 57 -12.28 -19.81 8.60
CA GLN A 57 -13.43 -18.91 8.55
C GLN A 57 -13.37 -18.01 7.31
N ALA A 58 -12.20 -17.42 7.03
CA ALA A 58 -12.00 -16.57 5.85
C ALA A 58 -12.20 -17.37 4.55
N GLU A 59 -11.72 -18.62 4.48
CA GLU A 59 -11.94 -19.49 3.33
C GLU A 59 -13.43 -19.73 3.04
N LYS A 60 -14.23 -19.98 4.08
CA LYS A 60 -15.68 -20.14 3.94
C LYS A 60 -16.36 -18.86 3.48
N GLN A 61 -15.97 -17.72 4.06
CA GLN A 61 -16.54 -16.42 3.71
C GLN A 61 -16.22 -16.03 2.26
N LEU A 62 -15.00 -16.30 1.78
CA LEU A 62 -14.66 -16.10 0.37
C LEU A 62 -15.56 -16.95 -0.55
N GLN A 63 -15.74 -18.23 -0.23
CA GLN A 63 -16.62 -19.12 -1.00
C GLN A 63 -18.08 -18.66 -1.00
N GLU A 64 -18.61 -18.26 0.16
CA GLU A 64 -19.99 -17.75 0.29
C GLU A 64 -20.21 -16.45 -0.49
N LEU A 65 -19.17 -15.61 -0.58
CA LEU A 65 -19.20 -14.36 -1.32
C LEU A 65 -18.89 -14.53 -2.81
N ALA A 66 -18.59 -15.75 -3.26
CA ALA A 66 -18.13 -16.09 -4.61
C ALA A 66 -16.87 -15.31 -5.01
N LEU A 67 -15.95 -15.14 -4.06
CA LEU A 67 -14.67 -14.46 -4.22
C LEU A 67 -13.52 -15.45 -4.12
N ASP A 68 -12.37 -15.04 -4.65
CA ASP A 68 -11.14 -15.83 -4.57
C ASP A 68 -9.95 -15.04 -4.00
N THR A 69 -8.76 -15.64 -4.03
CA THR A 69 -7.53 -15.00 -3.57
C THR A 69 -7.11 -13.82 -4.46
N SER A 70 -7.54 -13.76 -5.72
CA SER A 70 -7.25 -12.65 -6.62
C SER A 70 -8.00 -11.38 -6.22
N ASP A 71 -9.23 -11.53 -5.71
CA ASP A 71 -10.00 -10.43 -5.12
C ASP A 71 -9.30 -9.88 -3.88
N LEU A 72 -8.82 -10.75 -2.98
CA LEU A 72 -8.04 -10.33 -1.81
C LEU A 72 -6.72 -9.67 -2.19
N ASN A 73 -6.04 -10.16 -3.22
CA ASN A 73 -4.82 -9.53 -3.73
C ASN A 73 -5.10 -8.12 -4.27
N THR A 74 -6.28 -7.89 -4.86
CA THR A 74 -6.72 -6.56 -5.29
C THR A 74 -6.95 -5.64 -4.08
N VAL A 75 -7.59 -6.15 -3.01
CA VAL A 75 -7.71 -5.43 -1.74
C VAL A 75 -6.35 -5.07 -1.16
N PHE A 76 -5.38 -5.99 -1.19
CA PHE A 76 -4.02 -5.70 -0.73
C PHE A 76 -3.19 -4.89 -1.72
N LEU A 77 -3.65 -4.69 -2.95
CA LEU A 77 -3.01 -3.84 -3.94
C LEU A 77 -3.39 -2.37 -3.73
N GLU A 78 -4.69 -2.12 -3.61
CA GLU A 78 -5.28 -0.78 -3.72
C GLU A 78 -6.12 -0.35 -2.51
N GLY A 79 -6.29 -1.20 -1.51
CA GLY A 79 -7.15 -0.94 -0.36
C GLY A 79 -6.65 0.18 0.57
N ASP A 80 -7.47 0.47 1.57
CA ASP A 80 -7.16 1.41 2.64
C ASP A 80 -7.25 0.74 4.01
N VAL A 81 -6.20 0.92 4.81
CA VAL A 81 -6.10 0.37 6.16
C VAL A 81 -6.77 1.34 7.13
N ASP A 82 -7.83 0.86 7.78
CA ASP A 82 -8.52 1.61 8.82
C ASP A 82 -7.76 1.52 10.14
N PHE A 83 -6.72 2.35 10.28
CA PHE A 83 -5.90 2.42 11.49
C PHE A 83 -6.68 2.85 12.74
N LYS A 84 -7.88 3.43 12.58
CA LYS A 84 -8.73 3.84 13.71
C LYS A 84 -9.40 2.63 14.36
N ASN A 85 -9.81 1.66 13.56
CA ASN A 85 -10.45 0.43 14.02
C ASN A 85 -9.49 -0.77 14.09
N SER A 86 -8.22 -0.58 13.71
CA SER A 86 -7.17 -1.58 13.81
C SER A 86 -6.47 -1.52 15.17
N GLU A 87 -5.97 -2.66 15.63
CA GLU A 87 -5.18 -2.77 16.87
C GLU A 87 -3.76 -3.27 16.56
N PRO A 88 -2.89 -2.45 15.93
CA PRO A 88 -1.58 -2.88 15.44
C PRO A 88 -0.59 -3.28 16.54
N ARG A 89 -0.83 -2.85 17.79
CA ARG A 89 0.03 -3.08 18.97
C ARG A 89 -0.61 -4.02 20.00
N LYS A 90 -1.66 -4.76 19.61
CA LYS A 90 -2.29 -5.74 20.49
C LYS A 90 -1.33 -6.90 20.74
N GLU A 91 -1.20 -7.31 21.99
CA GLU A 91 -0.47 -8.51 22.39
C GLU A 91 -1.45 -9.70 22.46
N PRO A 92 -1.11 -10.90 21.96
CA PRO A 92 0.19 -11.31 21.42
C PRO A 92 0.40 -11.00 19.92
N CYS A 93 -0.65 -10.59 19.21
CA CYS A 93 -0.57 -10.27 17.78
C CYS A 93 -1.48 -9.09 17.45
N GLY A 94 -1.00 -8.22 16.55
CA GLY A 94 -1.76 -7.07 16.07
C GLY A 94 -2.81 -7.45 15.04
N THR A 95 -3.90 -6.69 14.98
CA THR A 95 -4.96 -6.85 13.95
C THR A 95 -5.11 -5.57 13.13
N TYR A 96 -5.44 -5.75 11.86
CA TYR A 96 -5.60 -4.70 10.87
C TYR A 96 -6.92 -4.89 10.13
N ILE A 97 -7.69 -3.81 10.01
CA ILE A 97 -8.91 -3.75 9.21
C ILE A 97 -8.55 -3.07 7.89
N ILE A 98 -8.75 -3.78 6.78
CA ILE A 98 -8.41 -3.32 5.43
C ILE A 98 -9.69 -3.26 4.62
N LYS A 99 -10.01 -2.08 4.09
CA LYS A 99 -11.20 -1.85 3.27
C LYS A 99 -10.78 -1.80 1.80
N SER A 100 -11.56 -2.42 0.93
CA SER A 100 -11.39 -2.25 -0.50
C SER A 100 -11.75 -0.83 -0.92
N GLN A 101 -11.29 -0.44 -2.11
CA GLN A 101 -11.81 0.74 -2.79
C GLN A 101 -13.28 0.53 -3.21
N GLU A 102 -14.03 1.62 -3.31
CA GLU A 102 -15.42 1.63 -3.82
C GLU A 102 -15.52 1.25 -5.29
N THR A 103 -14.41 1.34 -6.02
CA THR A 103 -14.31 1.01 -7.45
C THR A 103 -14.29 -0.49 -7.71
N MET A 104 -14.07 -1.32 -6.69
CA MET A 104 -14.18 -2.77 -6.84
C MET A 104 -15.65 -3.18 -7.08
N PRO A 105 -15.91 -4.17 -7.95
CA PRO A 105 -17.27 -4.67 -8.20
C PRO A 105 -18.00 -5.11 -6.93
N THR A 106 -17.24 -5.62 -5.96
CA THR A 106 -17.69 -6.05 -4.65
C THR A 106 -16.85 -5.36 -3.58
N PRO A 107 -17.39 -4.34 -2.89
CA PRO A 107 -16.69 -3.69 -1.79
C PRO A 107 -16.58 -4.62 -0.57
N LEU A 108 -15.39 -4.72 0.00
CA LEU A 108 -15.03 -5.70 1.01
C LEU A 108 -14.27 -5.07 2.17
N VAL A 109 -14.34 -5.74 3.31
CA VAL A 109 -13.54 -5.47 4.49
C VAL A 109 -12.88 -6.77 4.90
N ALA A 110 -11.55 -6.77 4.96
CA ALA A 110 -10.74 -7.89 5.42
C ALA A 110 -10.13 -7.56 6.78
N GLU A 111 -10.22 -8.50 7.71
CA GLU A 111 -9.50 -8.45 8.98
C GLU A 111 -8.25 -9.33 8.87
N VAL A 112 -7.08 -8.71 9.05
CA VAL A 112 -5.78 -9.38 8.95
C VAL A 112 -5.06 -9.32 10.27
N LYS A 113 -4.68 -10.48 10.79
CA LYS A 113 -3.82 -10.63 11.95
C LYS A 113 -2.37 -10.67 11.49
N ARG A 114 -1.50 -9.97 12.23
CA ARG A 114 -0.05 -10.02 12.06
C ARG A 114 0.59 -10.53 13.34
N CYS A 115 1.31 -11.64 13.23
CA CYS A 115 2.19 -12.16 14.29
C CYS A 115 3.62 -12.14 13.75
N ASP A 116 4.50 -11.33 14.34
CA ASP A 116 5.87 -11.09 13.88
C ASP A 116 5.94 -10.64 12.41
N GLU A 117 6.29 -11.57 11.51
CA GLU A 117 6.41 -11.37 10.06
C GLU A 117 5.34 -12.14 9.24
N THR A 118 4.46 -12.88 9.91
CA THR A 118 3.40 -13.68 9.30
C THR A 118 2.05 -12.95 9.32
N PHE A 119 1.29 -13.13 8.24
CA PHE A 119 -0.05 -12.56 8.09
C PHE A 119 -1.07 -13.68 7.93
N GLU A 120 -2.21 -13.52 8.60
CA GLU A 120 -3.34 -14.43 8.52
C GLU A 120 -4.63 -13.62 8.34
N VAL A 121 -5.40 -13.90 7.30
CA VAL A 121 -6.71 -13.29 7.09
C VAL A 121 -7.71 -14.03 7.98
N LEU A 122 -8.25 -13.33 8.97
CA LEU A 122 -9.18 -13.90 9.94
C LEU A 122 -10.61 -13.92 9.38
N SER A 123 -11.04 -12.82 8.79
CA SER A 123 -12.39 -12.67 8.26
C SER A 123 -12.46 -11.77 7.04
N VAL A 124 -13.45 -12.03 6.18
CA VAL A 124 -13.80 -11.23 5.00
C VAL A 124 -15.29 -10.97 5.04
N ALA A 125 -15.70 -9.71 4.96
CA ALA A 125 -17.08 -9.28 4.93
C ALA A 125 -17.32 -8.30 3.78
N LYS A 126 -18.56 -8.23 3.29
CA LYS A 126 -18.97 -7.12 2.42
C LYS A 126 -19.03 -5.82 3.23
N LYS A 127 -18.60 -4.74 2.60
CA LYS A 127 -18.68 -3.39 3.15
C LYS A 127 -20.11 -2.87 3.20
#